data_AF-W7Z5P8-F1
#
_entry.id   AF-W7Z5P8-F1
#
_cell.length_a   1.000
_cell.length_b   1.000
_cell.length_c   1.000
_cell.angle_alpha   90.00
_cell.angle_beta   90.00
_cell.angle_gamma   90.00
#
_symmetry.space_group_name_H-M   'P 1'
#
loop_
_entity.id
_entity.type
_entity.pdbx_description
1 polymer ?
#
loop_
_entity_poly.entity_id
_entity_poly.type
_entity_poly.pdbx_seq_one_letter_code
_entity_poly.pdbx_strand_id
1 'polypeptide(L)'
;MTLENDDKTFTAQETLAVCQNLGVPMVLDIHHQWVNNDGEKPWELWSDILKTWQGNLAQADATLDQPLPPKIHVSSPKSPTELRSHADGVEVAPLLAFLREIAPYTPALDVMIEAKSKDTALFDLMKDLSNFSEEGVKILSEASVEVLA
;
A
#
# COMPACT_ATOMS: atom_id res chain seq x y z
N MET A 1 -11.79 12.65 0.59
CA MET A 1 -12.43 11.44 1.18
C MET A 1 -11.91 10.25 0.42
N THR A 2 -11.46 9.20 1.11
CA THR A 2 -10.97 7.94 0.53
C THR A 2 -11.76 6.78 1.13
N LEU A 3 -11.87 5.66 0.41
CA LEU A 3 -12.38 4.40 0.97
C LEU A 3 -11.27 3.35 0.96
N GLU A 4 -11.35 2.40 1.88
CA GLU A 4 -10.35 1.36 2.12
C GLU A 4 -11.04 0.01 2.30
N ASN A 5 -10.42 -1.07 1.82
CA ASN A 5 -10.90 -2.44 2.03
C ASN A 5 -10.65 -2.87 3.47
N ASP A 6 -11.49 -3.78 3.99
CA ASP A 6 -11.37 -4.27 5.37
C ASP A 6 -11.14 -5.78 5.46
N ASP A 7 -10.82 -6.26 6.66
CA ASP A 7 -10.42 -7.64 6.96
C ASP A 7 -11.60 -8.64 7.14
N LYS A 8 -12.85 -8.19 6.96
CA LYS A 8 -14.06 -8.94 7.31
C LYS A 8 -15.22 -8.81 6.34
N THR A 9 -15.54 -7.60 5.89
CA THR A 9 -16.87 -7.26 5.34
C THR A 9 -16.78 -6.88 3.87
N PHE A 10 -15.91 -5.94 3.52
CA PHE A 10 -15.77 -5.42 2.17
C PHE A 10 -14.40 -5.79 1.60
N THR A 11 -14.40 -6.59 0.54
CA THR A 11 -13.17 -6.95 -0.17
C THR A 11 -12.60 -5.76 -0.93
N ALA A 12 -11.36 -5.85 -1.41
CA ALA A 12 -10.80 -4.81 -2.28
C ALA A 12 -11.57 -4.66 -3.58
N GLN A 13 -12.10 -5.76 -4.16
CA GLN A 13 -12.91 -5.70 -5.37
C GLN A 13 -14.22 -4.92 -5.16
N GLU A 14 -14.94 -5.19 -4.08
CA GLU A 14 -16.19 -4.49 -3.76
C GLU A 14 -15.94 -3.01 -3.47
N THR A 15 -14.89 -2.72 -2.69
CA THR A 15 -14.48 -1.34 -2.37
C THR A 15 -14.09 -0.57 -3.63
N LEU A 16 -13.31 -1.20 -4.52
CA LEU A 16 -12.90 -0.62 -5.80
C LEU A 16 -14.11 -0.27 -6.67
N ALA A 17 -15.09 -1.17 -6.77
CA ALA A 17 -16.30 -0.94 -7.54
C ALA A 17 -17.08 0.28 -7.03
N VAL A 18 -17.18 0.45 -5.70
CA VAL A 18 -17.81 1.62 -5.09
C VAL A 18 -17.02 2.89 -5.40
N CYS A 19 -15.70 2.87 -5.25
CA CYS A 19 -14.81 3.99 -5.55
C CYS A 19 -14.94 4.46 -7.00
N GLN A 20 -14.97 3.52 -7.95
CA GLN A 20 -15.16 3.82 -9.38
C GLN A 20 -16.53 4.46 -9.65
N ASN A 21 -17.59 3.95 -9.04
CA ASN A 21 -18.95 4.48 -9.23
C ASN A 21 -19.12 5.89 -8.62
N LEU A 22 -18.46 6.15 -7.49
CA LEU A 22 -18.54 7.44 -6.80
C LEU A 22 -17.47 8.46 -7.26
N GLY A 23 -16.46 8.01 -8.02
CA GLY A 23 -15.33 8.83 -8.45
C GLY A 23 -14.41 9.26 -7.30
N VAL A 24 -14.34 8.46 -6.22
CA VAL A 24 -13.47 8.72 -5.06
C VAL A 24 -12.24 7.80 -5.07
N PRO A 25 -11.09 8.23 -4.53
CA PRO A 25 -9.89 7.41 -4.46
C PRO A 25 -10.04 6.22 -3.50
N MET A 26 -9.49 5.08 -3.89
CA MET A 26 -9.35 3.89 -3.04
C MET A 26 -7.95 3.81 -2.43
N VAL A 27 -7.87 3.67 -1.12
CA VAL A 27 -6.67 3.22 -0.41
C VAL A 27 -6.71 1.69 -0.34
N LEU A 28 -5.63 1.03 -0.75
CA LEU A 28 -5.49 -0.41 -0.56
C LEU A 28 -4.77 -0.69 0.75
N ASP A 29 -5.39 -1.45 1.64
CA ASP A 29 -4.68 -2.09 2.74
C ASP A 29 -4.27 -3.51 2.31
N ILE A 30 -2.96 -3.73 2.24
CA ILE A 30 -2.39 -4.98 1.76
C ILE A 30 -2.65 -6.12 2.76
N HIS A 31 -2.64 -5.82 4.05
CA HIS A 31 -2.87 -6.83 5.08
C HIS A 31 -4.32 -7.31 5.09
N HIS A 32 -5.28 -6.38 5.00
CA HIS A 32 -6.69 -6.70 4.82
C HIS A 32 -6.90 -7.52 3.56
N GLN A 33 -6.23 -7.17 2.46
CA GLN A 33 -6.31 -7.93 1.22
C GLN A 33 -5.79 -9.36 1.39
N TRP A 34 -4.76 -9.61 2.20
CA TRP A 34 -4.29 -10.99 2.42
C TRP A 34 -5.28 -11.87 3.19
N VAL A 35 -6.08 -11.28 4.09
CA VAL A 35 -7.01 -12.03 4.95
C VAL A 35 -8.45 -12.01 4.46
N ASN A 36 -8.80 -11.11 3.52
CA ASN A 36 -10.12 -10.94 2.96
C ASN A 36 -10.05 -10.64 1.44
N ASN A 37 -9.94 -11.70 0.63
CA ASN A 37 -9.92 -11.66 -0.83
C ASN A 37 -10.70 -12.85 -1.42
N ASP A 38 -10.99 -12.78 -2.71
CA ASP A 38 -11.67 -13.82 -3.50
C ASP A 38 -10.68 -14.62 -4.38
N GLY A 39 -9.40 -14.62 -4.00
CA GLY A 39 -8.31 -15.34 -4.68
C GLY A 39 -7.40 -14.47 -5.55
N GLU A 40 -7.71 -13.18 -5.67
CA GLU A 40 -6.89 -12.22 -6.39
C GLU A 40 -5.65 -11.79 -5.58
N LYS A 41 -4.55 -11.58 -6.31
CA LYS A 41 -3.34 -10.99 -5.73
C LYS A 41 -3.50 -9.48 -5.60
N PRO A 42 -2.91 -8.83 -4.58
CA PRO A 42 -3.07 -7.40 -4.37
C PRO A 42 -2.68 -6.54 -5.58
N TRP A 43 -1.63 -6.93 -6.32
CA TRP A 43 -1.17 -6.19 -7.51
C TRP A 43 -2.08 -6.33 -8.73
N GLU A 44 -2.94 -7.36 -8.80
CA GLU A 44 -3.87 -7.55 -9.92
C GLU A 44 -4.94 -6.45 -9.97
N LEU A 45 -5.29 -5.88 -8.81
CA LEU A 45 -6.24 -4.76 -8.70
C LEU A 45 -5.57 -3.39 -8.84
N TRP A 46 -4.24 -3.32 -8.72
CA TRP A 46 -3.53 -2.06 -8.54
C TRP A 46 -3.71 -1.09 -9.71
N SER A 47 -3.71 -1.59 -10.96
CA SER A 47 -3.90 -0.73 -12.14
C SER A 47 -5.23 0.05 -12.09
N ASP A 48 -6.30 -0.58 -11.61
CA ASP A 48 -7.61 0.06 -11.51
C ASP A 48 -7.73 0.92 -10.25
N ILE A 49 -7.10 0.52 -9.15
CA ILE A 49 -6.97 1.35 -7.94
C ILE A 49 -6.24 2.64 -8.27
N LEU A 50 -5.11 2.58 -8.98
CA LEU A 50 -4.32 3.73 -9.40
C LEU A 50 -5.15 4.74 -10.21
N LYS A 51 -6.05 4.27 -11.08
CA LYS A 51 -6.94 5.15 -11.86
C LYS A 51 -7.90 5.95 -10.96
N THR A 52 -8.32 5.41 -9.81
CA THR A 52 -9.20 6.14 -8.87
C THR A 52 -8.52 7.39 -8.29
N TRP A 53 -7.19 7.41 -8.24
CA TRP A 53 -6.40 8.56 -7.77
C TRP A 53 -6.23 9.65 -8.83
N GLN A 54 -6.55 9.38 -10.10
CA GLN A 54 -6.42 10.37 -11.18
C GLN A 54 -7.67 11.26 -11.31
N GLY A 55 -8.75 10.95 -10.57
CA GLY A 55 -10.01 11.68 -10.62
C GLY A 55 -9.97 13.05 -9.93
N ASN A 56 -10.88 13.93 -10.33
CA ASN A 56 -10.97 15.30 -9.79
C ASN A 56 -11.12 15.37 -8.27
N LEU A 57 -11.83 14.42 -7.65
CA LEU A 57 -12.00 14.39 -6.19
C LEU A 57 -10.72 13.98 -5.46
N ALA A 58 -9.92 13.09 -6.06
CA ALA A 58 -8.63 12.69 -5.49
C ALA A 58 -7.59 13.81 -5.59
N GLN A 59 -7.63 14.58 -6.67
CA GLN A 59 -6.67 15.65 -6.98
C GLN A 59 -7.17 17.05 -6.59
N ALA A 60 -8.25 17.16 -5.82
CA ALA A 60 -8.93 18.44 -5.55
C ALA A 60 -8.01 19.48 -4.86
N ASP A 61 -7.08 19.02 -4.04
CA ASP A 61 -6.11 19.85 -3.31
C ASP A 61 -4.71 19.82 -3.92
N ALA A 62 -4.53 19.13 -5.06
CA ALA A 62 -3.26 18.99 -5.75
C ALA A 62 -3.06 20.11 -6.80
N THR A 63 -1.81 20.43 -7.11
CA THR A 63 -1.48 21.27 -8.27
C THR A 63 -1.16 20.40 -9.49
N LEU A 64 -1.34 20.94 -10.70
CA LEU A 64 -1.09 20.18 -11.94
C LEU A 64 0.37 19.71 -12.08
N ASP A 65 1.32 20.44 -11.48
CA ASP A 65 2.74 20.11 -11.45
C ASP A 65 3.12 19.20 -10.27
N GLN A 66 2.24 19.02 -9.29
CA GLN A 66 2.45 18.17 -8.11
C GLN A 66 1.18 17.36 -7.81
N PRO A 67 0.86 16.34 -8.64
CA PRO A 67 -0.27 15.48 -8.39
C PRO A 67 -0.09 14.70 -7.09
N LEU A 68 -1.18 14.46 -6.36
CA LEU A 68 -1.18 13.62 -5.18
C LEU A 68 -0.90 12.17 -5.57
N PRO A 69 0.13 11.51 -4.99
CA PRO A 69 0.39 10.11 -5.23
C PRO A 69 -0.72 9.23 -4.63
N PRO A 70 -0.93 8.02 -5.17
CA PRO A 70 -1.76 7.03 -4.50
C PRO A 70 -1.21 6.69 -3.12
N LYS A 71 -2.10 6.28 -2.23
CA LYS A 71 -1.78 5.86 -0.87
C LYS A 71 -2.17 4.40 -0.63
N ILE A 72 -1.32 3.66 0.08
CA ILE A 72 -1.62 2.33 0.61
C ILE A 72 -1.41 2.29 2.12
N HIS A 73 -2.04 1.31 2.77
CA HIS A 73 -1.80 0.96 4.16
C HIS A 73 -1.08 -0.39 4.24
N VAL A 74 -0.13 -0.48 5.17
CA VAL A 74 0.65 -1.69 5.42
C VAL A 74 0.66 -2.01 6.91
N SER A 75 0.35 -3.25 7.21
CA SER A 75 0.52 -3.86 8.53
C SER A 75 0.92 -5.32 8.36
N SER A 76 1.10 -6.05 9.47
CA SER A 76 1.46 -7.46 9.44
C SER A 76 0.75 -8.21 10.56
N PRO A 77 0.47 -9.51 10.39
CA PRO A 77 -0.23 -10.30 11.40
C PRO A 77 0.62 -10.44 12.67
N LYS A 78 -0.02 -10.32 13.83
CA LYS A 78 0.62 -10.44 15.14
C LYS A 78 1.22 -11.83 15.35
N SER A 79 0.58 -12.86 14.78
CA SER A 79 1.10 -14.23 14.77
C SER A 79 0.41 -15.06 13.68
N PRO A 80 0.94 -16.26 13.33
CA PRO A 80 0.30 -17.16 12.36
C PRO A 80 -1.12 -17.59 12.72
N THR A 81 -1.50 -17.51 14.01
CA THR A 81 -2.85 -17.81 14.51
C THR A 81 -3.70 -16.56 14.73
N GLU A 82 -3.09 -15.39 14.81
CA GLU A 82 -3.76 -14.09 14.99
C GLU A 82 -3.56 -13.23 13.72
N LEU A 83 -4.07 -13.74 12.60
CA LEU A 83 -3.85 -13.18 11.27
C LEU A 83 -4.43 -11.76 11.10
N ARG A 84 -5.40 -11.34 11.92
CA ARG A 84 -6.07 -10.03 11.82
C ARG A 84 -5.56 -8.99 12.81
N SER A 85 -4.78 -9.40 13.81
CA SER A 85 -4.22 -8.49 14.80
C SER A 85 -2.93 -7.90 14.26
N HIS A 86 -2.66 -6.60 14.46
CA HIS A 86 -1.42 -6.01 13.96
C HIS A 86 -0.22 -6.43 14.83
N ALA A 87 0.88 -6.77 14.16
CA ALA A 87 2.21 -6.97 14.72
C ALA A 87 2.81 -5.64 15.20
N ASP A 88 3.92 -5.76 15.92
CA ASP A 88 4.66 -4.59 16.41
C ASP A 88 5.47 -3.90 15.30
N GLY A 89 5.70 -4.58 14.16
CA GLY A 89 6.38 -4.08 12.96
C GLY A 89 5.71 -4.55 11.66
N VAL A 90 6.38 -4.33 10.51
CA VAL A 90 5.91 -4.71 9.18
C VAL A 90 6.87 -5.74 8.58
N GLU A 91 6.33 -6.86 8.10
CA GLU A 91 7.09 -7.85 7.34
C GLU A 91 7.49 -7.28 5.97
N VAL A 92 8.79 -7.13 5.74
CA VAL A 92 9.32 -6.51 4.53
C VAL A 92 9.03 -7.32 3.26
N ALA A 93 9.08 -8.66 3.32
CA ALA A 93 9.07 -9.49 2.13
C ALA A 93 7.73 -9.43 1.35
N PRO A 94 6.56 -9.54 2.00
CA PRO A 94 5.28 -9.40 1.30
C PRO A 94 5.06 -7.99 0.74
N LEU A 95 5.49 -6.95 1.47
CA LEU A 95 5.44 -5.56 1.00
C LEU A 95 6.33 -5.37 -0.23
N LEU A 96 7.59 -5.80 -0.17
CA LEU A 96 8.54 -5.65 -1.27
C LEU A 96 8.08 -6.41 -2.52
N ALA A 97 7.48 -7.59 -2.37
CA ALA A 97 6.89 -8.33 -3.49
C ALA A 97 5.79 -7.51 -4.18
N PHE A 98 4.88 -6.90 -3.40
CA PHE A 98 3.86 -6.00 -3.96
C PHE A 98 4.49 -4.78 -4.66
N LEU A 99 5.44 -4.10 -4.01
CA LEU A 99 6.09 -2.90 -4.56
C LEU A 99 6.78 -3.19 -5.90
N ARG A 100 7.46 -4.34 -6.02
CA ARG A 100 8.13 -4.76 -7.26
C ARG A 100 7.15 -4.96 -8.42
N GLU A 101 5.98 -5.54 -8.16
CA GLU A 101 4.95 -5.77 -9.19
C GLU A 101 4.33 -4.47 -9.72
N ILE A 102 4.31 -3.40 -8.91
CA ILE A 102 3.68 -2.12 -9.27
C ILE A 102 4.68 -1.04 -9.71
N ALA A 103 5.96 -1.19 -9.36
CA ALA A 103 7.03 -0.23 -9.66
C ALA A 103 7.12 0.19 -11.14
N PRO A 104 6.94 -0.69 -12.16
CA PRO A 104 7.11 -0.28 -13.55
C PRO A 104 6.13 0.80 -14.03
N TYR A 105 5.01 1.01 -13.32
CA TYR A 105 3.94 1.93 -13.72
C TYR A 105 3.39 2.77 -12.56
N THR A 106 4.13 2.85 -11.44
CA THR A 106 3.77 3.66 -10.26
C THR A 106 4.94 4.59 -9.90
N PRO A 107 4.97 5.82 -10.44
CA PRO A 107 6.11 6.73 -10.25
C PRO A 107 6.34 7.18 -8.80
N ALA A 108 5.26 7.26 -8.02
CA ALA A 108 5.28 7.64 -6.62
C ALA A 108 4.13 6.94 -5.88
N LEU A 109 4.36 6.63 -4.60
CA LEU A 109 3.42 5.92 -3.73
C LEU A 109 3.67 6.36 -2.28
N ASP A 110 2.61 6.75 -1.59
CA ASP A 110 2.66 6.99 -0.15
C ASP A 110 2.25 5.73 0.61
N VAL A 111 3.07 5.31 1.57
CA VAL A 111 2.85 4.09 2.36
C VAL A 111 2.61 4.48 3.81
N MET A 112 1.41 4.24 4.31
CA MET A 112 1.08 4.40 5.73
C MET A 112 1.36 3.11 6.49
N ILE A 113 2.22 3.19 7.50
CA ILE A 113 2.55 2.06 8.36
C ILE A 113 1.60 2.03 9.55
N GLU A 114 0.78 0.98 9.64
CA GLU A 114 -0.17 0.76 10.73
C GLU A 114 0.36 -0.26 11.74
N ALA A 115 1.40 0.14 12.48
CA ALA A 115 2.05 -0.68 13.48
C ALA A 115 1.97 -0.06 14.88
N LYS A 116 1.95 -0.90 15.93
CA LYS A 116 1.89 -0.45 17.33
C LYS A 116 3.11 0.39 17.74
N SER A 117 4.27 0.05 17.20
CA SER A 117 5.54 0.70 17.54
C SER A 117 5.80 2.02 16.81
N LYS A 118 4.85 2.49 15.98
CA LYS A 118 4.90 3.79 15.27
C LYS A 118 6.24 4.01 14.56
N ASP A 119 6.97 5.08 14.87
CA ASP A 119 8.22 5.48 14.23
C ASP A 119 9.30 4.37 14.30
N THR A 120 9.30 3.54 15.35
CA THR A 120 10.23 2.41 15.42
C THR A 120 9.99 1.41 14.28
N ALA A 121 8.72 1.15 13.93
CA ALA A 121 8.39 0.26 12.82
C ALA A 121 8.85 0.82 11.47
N LEU A 122 8.86 2.15 11.29
CA LEU A 122 9.42 2.80 10.11
C LEU A 122 10.93 2.56 10.01
N PHE A 123 11.68 2.84 11.08
CA PHE A 123 13.14 2.68 11.05
C PHE A 123 13.57 1.24 10.86
N ASP A 124 12.86 0.29 11.50
CA ASP A 124 13.11 -1.14 11.31
C ASP A 124 12.79 -1.56 9.87
N LEU A 125 11.66 -1.11 9.29
CA LEU A 125 11.33 -1.39 7.89
C LEU A 125 12.37 -0.82 6.92
N MET A 126 12.85 0.40 7.15
CA MET A 126 13.87 1.03 6.30
C MET A 126 15.20 0.28 6.37
N LYS A 127 15.58 -0.20 7.57
CA LYS A 127 16.74 -1.07 7.75
C LYS A 127 16.55 -2.40 7.02
N ASP A 128 15.37 -3.01 7.12
CA ASP A 128 15.08 -4.27 6.44
C ASP A 128 15.10 -4.12 4.92
N LEU A 129 14.54 -3.04 4.39
CA LEU A 129 14.59 -2.68 2.96
C LEU A 129 16.04 -2.46 2.47
N SER A 130 16.92 -1.92 3.32
CA SER A 130 18.32 -1.71 2.96
C SER A 130 19.08 -3.01 2.67
N ASN A 131 18.62 -4.15 3.20
CA ASN A 131 19.22 -5.46 2.92
C ASN A 131 18.99 -5.91 1.46
N PHE A 132 18.08 -5.27 0.73
CA PHE A 132 17.75 -5.58 -0.67
C PHE A 132 18.42 -4.62 -1.67
N SER A 133 19.49 -3.92 -1.27
CA SER A 133 20.17 -2.95 -2.13
C SER A 133 20.77 -3.55 -3.40
N GLU A 134 21.29 -4.77 -3.29
CA GLU A 134 21.81 -5.55 -4.43
C GLU A 134 20.68 -6.11 -5.32
N GLU A 135 19.43 -6.01 -4.87
CA GLU A 135 18.23 -6.50 -5.58
C GLU A 135 17.28 -5.35 -6.00
N GLY A 136 17.84 -4.17 -6.28
CA GLY A 136 17.12 -3.06 -6.88
C GLY A 136 16.39 -2.13 -5.89
N VAL A 137 16.64 -2.22 -4.59
CA VAL A 137 16.11 -1.26 -3.61
C VAL A 137 17.14 -0.18 -3.29
N LYS A 138 16.86 1.08 -3.59
CA LYS A 138 17.74 2.20 -3.27
C LYS A 138 17.16 3.08 -2.18
N ILE A 139 17.89 3.24 -1.09
CA ILE A 139 17.52 4.16 -0.01
C ILE A 139 17.75 5.60 -0.46
N LEU A 140 16.72 6.44 -0.35
CA LEU A 140 16.78 7.87 -0.72
C LEU A 140 16.86 8.77 0.51
N SER A 141 16.15 8.41 1.58
CA SER A 141 16.11 9.14 2.85
C SER A 141 15.82 8.19 4.00
N GLU A 142 15.67 8.73 5.23
CA GLU A 142 15.25 7.95 6.40
C GLU A 142 13.83 7.39 6.31
N ALA A 143 13.02 7.82 5.34
CA ALA A 143 11.63 7.40 5.17
C ALA A 143 11.22 7.21 3.70
N SER A 144 12.19 7.07 2.77
CA SER A 144 11.90 6.95 1.34
C SER A 144 12.89 6.02 0.65
N VAL A 145 12.36 5.18 -0.23
CA VAL A 145 13.12 4.25 -1.07
C VAL A 145 12.65 4.34 -2.52
N GLU A 146 13.54 3.97 -3.44
CA GLU A 146 13.26 3.72 -4.85
C GLU A 146 13.34 2.21 -5.08
N VAL A 147 12.30 1.62 -5.66
CA VAL A 147 12.28 0.20 -6.05
C VAL A 147 12.41 0.13 -7.56
N LEU A 148 13.55 -0.37 -8.03
CA LEU A 148 13.85 -0.51 -9.45
C LEU A 148 13.09 -1.72 -10.02
N ALA A 149 12.42 -1.50 -11.15
CA ALA A 149 11.79 -2.52 -11.97
C ALA A 149 12.82 -3.28 -12.82
#